data_AF-T0T4L0-F1
#
_entry.id   AF-T0T4L0-F1
#
_cell.length_a   1.000
_cell.length_b   1.000
_cell.length_c   1.000
_cell.angle_alpha   90.00
_cell.angle_beta   90.00
_cell.angle_gamma   90.00
#
_symmetry.space_group_name_H-M   'P 1'
#
loop_
_entity.id
_entity.type
_entity.pdbx_description
1 polymer ?
#
loop_
_entity_poly.entity_id
_entity_poly.type
_entity_poly.pdbx_seq_one_letter_code
_entity_poly.pdbx_strand_id
1 'polypeptide(L)'
;MAWRLVLILLLVSNSINANEYSCIQAQITEAPFYVSDEYKQGDRLYENLRSVDEPSKIEYYLPRETLVKVEPELFEYSDHPSYRLPIRVISTPSEKREESAKGVSGRGQKKRFLHTMKGIKGLKRAEKGTEGFVHKKSLRKVSEYVFVLKGDAPLFKTPGNIDQYSMSLSFDMTDDLFNVERCCLKDDEETCFDKYKIKVKDSFGNEVANEYMHVDGCGMFDHVEPIRKDIADSVLPVLRKVRDQQGFWGHTVGDLELLSPHQTWKRSDSDEVRPTLSKFPLNSEGLGPFNTYHYKPDDKLNSDAYLLPATQCAFLSALEEFNKNCDEDNPGCLVQIGNMYHHKNWNVHVSHWTGMCIDVRPLRTDVVGDYSNGLTYRSRAYSRERTTKFINALFKAGADPVIFNDRKIKASKRVLRDSKGIHDNHIHFCFKPNSKIVKQACD
;
A
#
# COMPACT_ATOMS: atom_id res chain seq x y z
N MET A 1 -24.93 24.69 1.51
CA MET A 1 -24.86 25.11 2.94
C MET A 1 -25.60 24.18 3.91
N ALA A 2 -26.50 23.29 3.46
CA ALA A 2 -27.20 22.34 4.35
C ALA A 2 -26.42 21.03 4.64
N TRP A 3 -25.21 20.86 4.10
CA TRP A 3 -24.47 19.57 4.12
C TRP A 3 -23.49 19.42 5.30
N ARG A 4 -23.18 20.52 6.01
CA ARG A 4 -22.28 20.48 7.18
C ARG A 4 -22.95 19.97 8.46
N LEU A 5 -24.29 19.92 8.50
CA LEU A 5 -25.04 19.60 9.73
C LEU A 5 -25.35 18.10 9.92
N VAL A 6 -25.24 17.27 8.88
CA VAL A 6 -25.58 15.84 8.98
C VAL A 6 -24.36 14.98 9.38
N LEU A 7 -23.13 15.43 9.09
CA LEU A 7 -21.91 14.76 9.53
C LEU A 7 -21.70 14.84 11.06
N ILE A 8 -22.22 15.89 11.71
CA ILE A 8 -21.95 16.20 13.12
C ILE A 8 -22.84 15.38 14.08
N LEU A 9 -24.01 14.92 13.64
CA LEU A 9 -24.99 14.31 14.54
C LEU A 9 -24.82 12.81 14.80
N LEU A 10 -23.92 12.11 14.11
CA LEU A 10 -23.78 10.65 14.20
C LEU A 10 -22.44 10.17 14.80
N LEU A 11 -21.54 11.07 15.17
CA LEU A 11 -20.37 10.75 16.00
C LEU A 11 -20.64 10.87 17.51
N VAL A 12 -21.86 11.26 17.91
CA VAL A 12 -22.21 11.53 19.32
C VAL A 12 -23.55 10.89 19.66
N SER A 13 -23.58 9.58 19.91
CA SER A 13 -24.68 8.99 20.66
C SER A 13 -24.24 7.71 21.35
N ASN A 14 -23.56 7.87 22.49
CA ASN A 14 -23.69 7.01 23.66
C ASN A 14 -23.13 7.78 24.86
N SER A 15 -23.99 8.53 25.55
CA SER A 15 -23.67 9.13 26.84
C SER A 15 -24.86 8.89 27.77
N ILE A 16 -24.74 7.87 28.61
CA ILE A 16 -25.52 7.75 29.84
C ILE A 16 -24.50 7.96 30.96
N ASN A 17 -24.77 8.98 31.79
CA ASN A 17 -23.92 9.66 32.78
C ASN A 17 -22.92 10.66 32.20
N ALA A 18 -23.40 11.87 31.92
CA ALA A 18 -22.55 13.01 31.60
C ALA A 18 -21.88 13.53 32.88
N ASN A 19 -20.69 13.00 33.19
CA ASN A 19 -19.73 13.75 33.97
C ASN A 19 -19.49 15.09 33.26
N GLU A 20 -19.57 16.21 33.97
CA GLU A 20 -19.29 17.52 33.37
C GLU A 20 -17.79 17.67 33.17
N TYR A 21 -17.34 17.56 31.92
CA TYR A 21 -15.96 17.84 31.52
C TYR A 21 -15.80 19.29 31.10
N SER A 22 -14.70 19.92 31.51
CA SER A 22 -14.23 21.19 30.97
C SER A 22 -13.13 20.91 29.94
N CYS A 23 -13.27 21.45 28.73
CA CYS A 23 -12.37 21.19 27.63
C CYS A 23 -11.64 22.47 27.20
N ILE A 24 -10.32 22.41 27.07
CA ILE A 24 -9.47 23.51 26.60
C ILE A 24 -8.61 23.08 25.41
N GLN A 25 -8.36 24.00 24.49
CA GLN A 25 -7.42 23.76 23.40
C GLN A 25 -5.98 23.80 23.92
N ALA A 26 -5.18 22.82 23.51
CA ALA A 26 -3.79 22.70 23.89
C ALA A 26 -2.95 22.12 22.74
N GLN A 27 -1.63 22.12 22.94
CA GLN A 27 -0.67 21.44 22.08
C GLN A 27 0.16 20.49 22.93
N ILE A 28 0.32 19.25 22.45
CA ILE A 28 1.05 18.20 23.18
C ILE A 28 2.04 17.47 22.26
N THR A 29 3.11 16.95 22.84
CA THR A 29 4.13 16.13 22.14
C THR A 29 3.75 14.66 22.07
N GLU A 30 2.85 14.21 22.94
CA GLU A 30 2.48 12.81 23.11
C GLU A 30 1.65 12.30 21.94
N ALA A 31 2.05 11.16 21.41
CA ALA A 31 1.31 10.49 20.35
C ALA A 31 0.16 9.66 20.95
N PRO A 32 -1.02 9.66 20.32
CA PRO A 32 -2.17 8.90 20.82
C PRO A 32 -1.97 7.37 20.74
N PHE A 33 -1.15 6.94 19.79
CA PHE A 33 -0.73 5.56 19.57
C PHE A 33 0.49 5.55 18.63
N TYR A 34 0.96 4.36 18.28
CA TYR A 34 2.10 4.12 17.41
C TYR A 34 1.74 3.13 16.31
N VAL A 35 2.55 3.12 15.25
CA VAL A 35 2.44 2.14 14.16
C VAL A 35 3.58 1.13 14.29
N SER A 36 3.27 -0.16 14.25
CA SER A 36 4.27 -1.22 14.28
C SER A 36 5.06 -1.28 12.97
N ASP A 37 6.34 -1.60 13.10
CA ASP A 37 7.30 -1.88 12.05
C ASP A 37 8.17 -3.07 12.49
N GLU A 38 9.11 -3.50 11.66
CA GLU A 38 10.10 -4.51 12.05
C GLU A 38 11.34 -3.86 12.71
N TYR A 39 12.01 -4.59 13.59
CA TYR A 39 13.36 -4.27 14.04
C TYR A 39 14.31 -5.45 13.86
N LYS A 40 15.33 -5.27 13.01
CA LYS A 40 16.36 -6.29 12.69
C LYS A 40 15.78 -7.60 12.14
N GLN A 41 14.64 -7.52 11.47
CA GLN A 41 13.98 -8.64 10.79
C GLN A 41 13.99 -8.52 9.26
N GLY A 42 14.38 -7.37 8.72
CA GLY A 42 14.73 -7.21 7.30
C GLY A 42 13.51 -7.08 6.38
N ASP A 43 13.14 -8.18 5.71
CA ASP A 43 12.00 -8.24 4.78
C ASP A 43 10.72 -8.82 5.40
N ARG A 44 10.73 -9.15 6.70
CA ARG A 44 9.56 -9.71 7.33
C ARG A 44 8.40 -8.73 7.35
N LEU A 45 7.19 -9.29 7.22
CA LEU A 45 5.93 -8.52 7.30
C LEU A 45 5.38 -8.46 8.73
N TYR A 46 6.18 -8.83 9.73
CA TYR A 46 5.76 -8.89 11.12
C TYR A 46 6.93 -8.58 12.06
N GLU A 47 6.58 -8.24 13.30
CA GLU A 47 7.46 -8.16 14.47
C GLU A 47 7.06 -9.24 15.51
N ASN A 48 8.00 -9.65 16.36
CA ASN A 48 7.71 -10.62 17.40
C ASN A 48 7.05 -9.93 18.59
N LEU A 49 5.88 -10.42 19.00
CA LEU A 49 5.19 -9.96 20.19
C LEU A 49 5.31 -11.01 21.29
N ARG A 50 5.95 -10.60 22.39
CA ARG A 50 6.29 -11.46 23.52
C ARG A 50 5.18 -11.48 24.55
N SER A 51 5.02 -12.62 25.20
CA SER A 51 3.98 -12.83 26.21
C SER A 51 4.14 -11.85 27.38
N VAL A 52 3.02 -11.43 27.96
CA VAL A 52 2.99 -10.60 29.18
C VAL A 52 3.50 -11.42 30.37
N ASP A 53 3.07 -12.68 30.48
CA ASP A 53 3.42 -13.58 31.58
C ASP A 53 4.86 -14.08 31.51
N GLU A 54 5.35 -14.32 30.28
CA GLU A 54 6.70 -14.81 30.02
C GLU A 54 7.42 -13.93 28.97
N PRO A 55 8.02 -12.78 29.34
CA PRO A 55 8.62 -11.84 28.37
C PRO A 55 9.76 -12.42 27.50
N SER A 56 10.35 -13.55 27.90
CA SER A 56 11.34 -14.29 27.12
C SER A 56 10.73 -15.07 25.95
N LYS A 57 9.45 -15.41 26.03
CA LYS A 57 8.71 -16.23 25.06
C LYS A 57 8.01 -15.36 24.01
N ILE A 58 8.20 -15.72 22.74
CA ILE A 58 7.44 -15.13 21.64
C ILE A 58 6.16 -15.97 21.48
N GLU A 59 5.01 -15.35 21.68
CA GLU A 59 3.71 -16.03 21.58
C GLU A 59 2.96 -15.62 20.32
N TYR A 60 3.07 -14.35 19.94
CA TYR A 60 2.36 -13.76 18.83
C TYR A 60 3.33 -13.22 17.77
N TYR A 61 2.90 -13.22 16.52
CA TYR A 61 3.46 -12.33 15.51
C TYR A 61 2.54 -11.11 15.36
N LEU A 62 3.13 -9.93 15.42
CA LEU A 62 2.47 -8.64 15.23
C LEU A 62 2.67 -8.22 13.78
N PRO A 63 1.64 -8.22 12.91
CA PRO A 63 1.79 -7.70 11.56
C PRO A 63 2.37 -6.28 11.57
N ARG A 64 3.23 -5.95 10.61
CA ARG A 64 3.66 -4.56 10.39
C ARG A 64 2.44 -3.70 10.04
N GLU A 65 2.56 -2.40 10.25
CA GLU A 65 1.45 -1.46 10.05
C GLU A 65 0.25 -1.72 10.98
N THR A 66 0.47 -2.34 12.13
CA THR A 66 -0.52 -2.50 13.21
C THR A 66 -0.53 -1.25 14.08
N LEU A 67 -1.71 -0.74 14.44
CA LEU A 67 -1.86 0.35 15.39
C LEU A 67 -1.78 -0.18 16.81
N VAL A 68 -0.92 0.40 17.64
CA VAL A 68 -0.66 -0.06 19.00
C VAL A 68 -0.62 1.11 19.98
N LYS A 69 -1.25 0.93 21.15
CA LYS A 69 -1.15 1.87 22.26
C LYS A 69 0.05 1.54 23.13
N VAL A 70 0.73 2.57 23.61
CA VAL A 70 1.79 2.51 24.61
C VAL A 70 1.53 3.62 25.62
N GLU A 71 1.68 3.33 26.91
CA GLU A 71 1.64 4.36 27.94
C GLU A 71 2.82 5.33 27.73
N PRO A 72 2.59 6.65 27.61
CA PRO A 72 3.64 7.63 27.30
C PRO A 72 4.85 7.55 28.24
N GLU A 73 4.61 7.36 29.55
CA GLU A 73 5.66 7.29 30.57
C GLU A 73 6.60 6.10 30.34
N LEU A 74 6.07 4.99 29.83
CA LEU A 74 6.86 3.80 29.52
C LEU A 74 7.68 4.01 28.24
N PHE A 75 7.18 4.77 27.27
CA PHE A 75 7.91 5.04 26.04
C PHE A 75 9.21 5.83 26.31
N GLU A 76 9.15 6.80 27.22
CA GLU A 76 10.30 7.66 27.59
C GLU A 76 11.24 7.03 28.62
N TYR A 77 10.79 5.98 29.33
CA TYR A 77 11.52 5.38 30.45
C TYR A 77 12.96 4.92 30.14
N SER A 78 13.23 4.40 28.93
CA SER A 78 14.56 3.92 28.58
C SER A 78 14.89 3.99 27.10
N ASP A 79 16.15 4.36 26.82
CA ASP A 79 16.78 4.27 25.50
C ASP A 79 17.74 3.08 25.37
N HIS A 80 17.68 2.14 26.31
CA HIS A 80 18.53 0.95 26.26
C HIS A 80 18.31 0.21 24.92
N PRO A 81 19.38 -0.24 24.22
CA PRO A 81 19.28 -0.78 22.86
C PRO A 81 18.41 -2.03 22.70
N SER A 82 18.08 -2.71 23.80
CA SER A 82 17.26 -3.91 23.88
C SER A 82 15.92 -3.66 24.61
N TYR A 83 15.56 -2.40 24.86
CA TYR A 83 14.36 -2.06 25.62
C TYR A 83 13.09 -2.48 24.88
N ARG A 84 12.17 -3.07 25.63
CA ARG A 84 10.89 -3.54 25.14
C ARG A 84 9.77 -2.81 25.88
N LEU A 85 8.76 -2.42 25.12
CA LEU A 85 7.60 -1.71 25.61
C LEU A 85 6.41 -2.66 25.69
N PRO A 86 5.63 -2.61 26.77
CA PRO A 86 4.31 -3.20 26.74
C PRO A 86 3.44 -2.40 25.76
N ILE A 87 2.68 -3.12 24.96
CA ILE A 87 1.80 -2.55 23.95
C ILE A 87 0.43 -3.23 24.04
N ARG A 88 -0.61 -2.50 23.65
CA ARG A 88 -1.93 -3.05 23.39
C ARG A 88 -2.33 -2.79 21.94
N VAL A 89 -2.73 -3.83 21.22
CA VAL A 89 -3.13 -3.71 19.81
C VAL A 89 -4.49 -3.01 19.70
N ILE A 90 -4.55 -1.96 18.89
CA ILE A 90 -5.76 -1.21 18.56
C ILE A 90 -6.41 -1.84 17.32
N SER A 91 -5.66 -1.95 16.22
CA SER A 91 -6.15 -2.53 14.96
C SER A 91 -5.01 -3.09 14.12
N THR A 92 -5.30 -4.16 13.38
CA THR A 92 -4.33 -4.82 12.49
C THR A 92 -4.69 -4.60 11.01
N PRO A 93 -3.72 -4.68 10.09
CA PRO A 93 -4.00 -4.74 8.66
C PRO A 93 -4.80 -6.00 8.29
N SER A 94 -5.34 -6.03 7.07
CA SER A 94 -6.04 -7.19 6.49
C SER A 94 -5.14 -8.43 6.40
N GLU A 95 -5.65 -9.61 6.77
CA GLU A 95 -4.91 -10.87 6.68
C GLU A 95 -4.63 -11.31 5.22
N LYS A 96 -5.37 -10.78 4.24
CA LYS A 96 -5.18 -11.07 2.80
C LYS A 96 -3.72 -10.96 2.38
N ARG A 97 -3.00 -9.98 2.93
CA ARG A 97 -1.59 -9.73 2.65
C ARG A 97 -0.70 -10.88 3.14
N GLU A 98 -0.90 -11.34 4.37
CA GLU A 98 -0.19 -12.50 4.91
C GLU A 98 -0.58 -13.78 4.17
N GLU A 99 -1.86 -13.95 3.78
CA GLU A 99 -2.33 -15.08 2.99
C GLU A 99 -1.64 -15.15 1.63
N SER A 100 -1.54 -14.02 0.92
CA SER A 100 -0.76 -13.89 -0.33
C SER A 100 0.69 -14.34 -0.13
N ALA A 101 1.31 -14.01 1.01
CA ALA A 101 2.68 -14.40 1.33
C ALA A 101 2.83 -15.87 1.79
N LYS A 102 1.83 -16.43 2.50
CA LYS A 102 1.79 -17.80 3.03
C LYS A 102 1.38 -18.84 1.97
N GLY A 103 0.45 -18.48 1.07
CA GLY A 103 -0.33 -19.39 0.22
C GLY A 103 0.35 -19.91 -1.06
N VAL A 104 1.59 -19.52 -1.34
CA VAL A 104 2.28 -19.90 -2.59
C VAL A 104 2.69 -21.38 -2.56
N SER A 105 1.78 -22.31 -2.84
CA SER A 105 2.02 -23.75 -2.80
C SER A 105 2.39 -24.34 -4.17
N GLY A 106 3.69 -24.35 -4.48
CA GLY A 106 4.26 -25.06 -5.64
C GLY A 106 5.74 -25.42 -5.43
N ARG A 107 6.24 -26.51 -6.04
CA ARG A 107 7.59 -27.08 -5.81
C ARG A 107 8.74 -26.08 -6.06
N GLY A 108 8.55 -25.07 -6.91
CA GLY A 108 9.49 -23.94 -7.10
C GLY A 108 9.02 -22.60 -6.52
N GLN A 109 7.77 -22.51 -6.09
CA GLN A 109 7.05 -21.25 -5.80
C GLN A 109 6.89 -20.99 -4.30
N LYS A 110 6.88 -22.06 -3.48
CA LYS A 110 6.91 -22.01 -1.99
C LYS A 110 8.02 -21.16 -1.38
N LYS A 111 8.97 -20.67 -2.16
CA LYS A 111 10.16 -19.97 -1.65
C LYS A 111 10.13 -18.46 -1.87
N ARG A 112 9.21 -17.95 -2.71
CA ARG A 112 9.29 -16.57 -3.19
C ARG A 112 9.04 -15.55 -2.08
N PHE A 113 7.87 -15.55 -1.45
CA PHE A 113 7.57 -14.68 -0.30
C PHE A 113 7.57 -15.37 1.05
N LEU A 114 7.70 -16.70 1.09
CA LEU A 114 7.70 -17.46 2.34
C LEU A 114 8.79 -17.02 3.34
N HIS A 115 9.87 -16.42 2.86
CA HIS A 115 10.91 -15.86 3.73
C HIS A 115 10.40 -14.67 4.56
N THR A 116 9.49 -13.86 4.02
CA THR A 116 8.88 -12.69 4.69
C THR A 116 7.96 -13.10 5.86
N MET A 117 7.45 -14.34 5.83
CA MET A 117 6.66 -14.94 6.90
C MET A 117 7.41 -16.07 7.62
N LYS A 118 8.73 -16.20 7.42
CA LYS A 118 9.51 -17.28 8.03
C LYS A 118 9.69 -17.03 9.53
N GLY A 119 9.24 -17.97 10.33
CA GLY A 119 9.38 -17.94 11.80
C GLY A 119 8.05 -17.86 12.55
N ILE A 120 6.93 -17.70 11.84
CA ILE A 120 5.59 -17.64 12.46
C ILE A 120 5.02 -19.01 12.87
N LYS A 121 5.70 -20.12 12.56
CA LYS A 121 5.16 -21.46 12.83
C LYS A 121 4.95 -21.64 14.34
N GLY A 122 3.70 -21.86 14.75
CA GLY A 122 3.31 -22.02 16.15
C GLY A 122 3.05 -20.70 16.89
N LEU A 123 3.22 -19.55 16.23
CA LEU A 123 2.84 -18.24 16.76
C LEU A 123 1.39 -17.92 16.37
N LYS A 124 0.66 -17.28 17.29
CA LYS A 124 -0.68 -16.74 17.00
C LYS A 124 -0.55 -15.39 16.28
N ARG A 125 -1.52 -15.03 15.44
CA ARG A 125 -1.61 -13.67 14.89
C ARG A 125 -2.06 -12.74 16.02
N ALA A 126 -1.41 -11.59 16.19
CA ALA A 126 -1.94 -10.57 17.09
C ALA A 126 -3.26 -10.03 16.53
N GLU A 127 -4.23 -9.79 17.40
CA GLU A 127 -5.56 -9.26 17.09
C GLU A 127 -5.85 -8.03 17.98
N LYS A 128 -6.93 -7.29 17.69
CA LYS A 128 -7.38 -6.18 18.54
C LYS A 128 -7.48 -6.62 20.01
N GLY A 129 -6.92 -5.82 20.91
CA GLY A 129 -6.86 -6.12 22.34
C GLY A 129 -5.72 -7.05 22.76
N THR A 130 -4.94 -7.61 21.83
CA THR A 130 -3.75 -8.40 22.20
C THR A 130 -2.73 -7.51 22.90
N GLU A 131 -2.21 -8.00 24.03
CA GLU A 131 -1.17 -7.33 24.80
C GLU A 131 0.13 -8.12 24.75
N GLY A 132 1.25 -7.41 24.87
CA GLY A 132 2.56 -8.06 24.92
C GLY A 132 3.71 -7.06 24.86
N PHE A 133 4.92 -7.59 24.80
CA PHE A 133 6.13 -6.78 24.73
C PHE A 133 6.72 -6.76 23.32
N VAL A 134 6.96 -5.57 22.79
CA VAL A 134 7.61 -5.34 21.49
C VAL A 134 8.86 -4.49 21.66
N HIS A 135 9.79 -4.56 20.72
CA HIS A 135 11.01 -3.75 20.79
C HIS A 135 10.69 -2.25 20.57
N LYS A 136 11.21 -1.31 21.38
CA LYS A 136 10.91 0.14 21.24
C LYS A 136 11.16 0.65 19.80
N LYS A 137 12.27 0.25 19.20
CA LYS A 137 12.67 0.60 17.82
C LYS A 137 11.79 -0.01 16.71
N SER A 138 10.85 -0.88 17.04
CA SER A 138 9.86 -1.40 16.10
C SER A 138 8.59 -0.54 16.05
N LEU A 139 8.54 0.57 16.79
CA LEU A 139 7.41 1.49 16.79
C LEU A 139 7.76 2.77 16.03
N ARG A 140 6.79 3.30 15.30
CA ARG A 140 6.88 4.55 14.53
C ARG A 140 5.82 5.53 15.00
N LYS A 141 6.14 6.82 14.95
CA LYS A 141 5.21 7.87 15.37
C LYS A 141 4.09 7.99 14.33
N VAL A 142 2.86 8.16 14.80
CA VAL A 142 1.68 8.33 13.92
C VAL A 142 1.74 9.60 13.08
N SER A 143 2.55 10.59 13.48
CA SER A 143 2.81 11.80 12.70
C SER A 143 3.51 11.52 11.37
N GLU A 144 4.13 10.36 11.17
CA GLU A 144 4.75 9.94 9.91
C GLU A 144 3.74 9.32 8.92
N TYR A 145 2.49 9.13 9.34
CA TYR A 145 1.49 8.37 8.59
C TYR A 145 0.25 9.20 8.24
N VAL A 146 -0.44 8.76 7.20
CA VAL A 146 -1.85 9.02 6.92
C VAL A 146 -2.62 7.72 7.14
N PHE A 147 -3.90 7.82 7.49
CA PHE A 147 -4.74 6.66 7.77
C PHE A 147 -5.86 6.60 6.74
N VAL A 148 -5.81 5.64 5.83
CA VAL A 148 -6.85 5.50 4.80
C VAL A 148 -8.00 4.69 5.38
N LEU A 149 -9.21 5.21 5.24
CA LEU A 149 -10.43 4.54 5.70
C LEU A 149 -10.71 3.29 4.85
N LYS A 150 -11.02 2.19 5.52
CA LYS A 150 -11.48 0.95 4.92
C LYS A 150 -12.95 1.10 4.50
N GLY A 151 -13.36 0.37 3.47
CA GLY A 151 -14.72 0.47 2.91
C GLY A 151 -15.85 0.08 3.87
N ASP A 152 -15.54 -0.60 4.98
CA ASP A 152 -16.49 -0.95 6.03
C ASP A 152 -16.63 0.12 7.12
N ALA A 153 -15.86 1.21 7.04
CA ALA A 153 -15.87 2.29 8.01
C ALA A 153 -17.30 2.86 8.20
N PRO A 154 -17.74 3.11 9.46
CA PRO A 154 -19.08 3.63 9.74
C PRO A 154 -19.42 4.93 8.98
N LEU A 155 -18.41 5.74 8.67
CA LEU A 155 -18.55 6.98 7.89
C LEU A 155 -19.16 6.78 6.50
N PHE A 156 -18.97 5.61 5.87
CA PHE A 156 -19.53 5.35 4.54
C PHE A 156 -20.98 4.82 4.58
N LYS A 157 -21.48 4.47 5.77
CA LYS A 157 -22.85 3.98 5.97
C LYS A 157 -23.84 5.12 6.23
N THR A 158 -23.36 6.36 6.29
CA THR A 158 -24.18 7.55 6.56
C THR A 158 -24.81 8.10 5.28
N PRO A 159 -26.09 8.54 5.29
CA PRO A 159 -26.72 9.17 4.12
C PRO A 159 -25.97 10.45 3.73
N GLY A 160 -25.51 10.57 2.48
CA GLY A 160 -24.81 11.78 2.04
C GLY A 160 -23.94 11.72 0.79
N ASN A 161 -23.91 10.61 0.04
CA ASN A 161 -23.03 10.45 -1.13
C ASN A 161 -21.56 10.81 -0.84
N ILE A 162 -21.04 10.42 0.33
CA ILE A 162 -19.62 10.54 0.62
C ILE A 162 -18.88 9.61 -0.34
N ASP A 163 -17.89 10.13 -1.07
CA ASP A 163 -17.01 9.32 -1.92
C ASP A 163 -16.28 8.31 -1.04
N GLN A 164 -16.79 7.08 -1.04
CA GLN A 164 -16.38 6.01 -0.14
C GLN A 164 -15.01 5.39 -0.50
N TYR A 165 -14.36 5.90 -1.56
CA TYR A 165 -13.31 5.15 -2.24
C TYR A 165 -11.89 5.63 -1.98
N SER A 166 -11.67 6.75 -1.28
CA SER A 166 -10.33 7.15 -0.79
C SER A 166 -10.40 8.35 0.16
N MET A 167 -10.93 8.14 1.37
CA MET A 167 -10.76 9.13 2.44
C MET A 167 -9.51 8.82 3.26
N SER A 168 -8.73 9.84 3.55
CA SER A 168 -7.57 9.72 4.43
C SER A 168 -7.69 10.65 5.62
N LEU A 169 -7.17 10.20 6.75
CA LEU A 169 -7.11 10.93 7.99
C LEU A 169 -5.66 11.28 8.30
N SER A 170 -5.45 12.47 8.83
CA SER A 170 -4.14 12.90 9.32
C SER A 170 -4.30 13.78 10.54
N PHE A 171 -3.36 13.70 11.48
CA PHE A 171 -3.36 14.59 12.63
C PHE A 171 -3.01 16.03 12.21
N ASP A 172 -3.76 16.99 12.72
CA ASP A 172 -3.42 18.41 12.62
C ASP A 172 -2.31 18.72 13.62
N MET A 173 -1.18 19.22 13.10
CA MET A 173 0.03 19.46 13.89
C MET A 173 0.61 20.83 13.56
N THR A 174 1.19 21.47 14.55
CA THR A 174 1.92 22.75 14.45
C THR A 174 3.26 22.58 15.13
N ASP A 175 4.38 22.88 14.46
CA ASP A 175 5.73 22.75 15.02
C ASP A 175 6.00 21.37 15.67
N ASP A 176 5.57 20.30 14.98
CA ASP A 176 5.64 18.90 15.45
C ASP A 176 4.83 18.56 16.71
N LEU A 177 3.97 19.48 17.17
CA LEU A 177 3.03 19.27 18.28
C LEU A 177 1.63 18.94 17.77
N PHE A 178 0.94 18.01 18.43
CA PHE A 178 -0.45 17.67 18.14
C PHE A 178 -1.38 18.75 18.67
N ASN A 179 -2.27 19.27 17.81
CA ASN A 179 -3.35 20.15 18.25
C ASN A 179 -4.44 19.29 18.91
N VAL A 180 -4.72 19.53 20.20
CA VAL A 180 -5.67 18.73 20.98
C VAL A 180 -6.70 19.60 21.71
N GLU A 181 -7.81 18.98 22.07
CA GLU A 181 -8.76 19.47 23.06
C GLU A 181 -8.63 18.58 24.30
N ARG A 182 -8.04 19.13 25.36
CA ARG A 182 -7.86 18.45 26.63
C ARG A 182 -9.11 18.63 27.48
N CYS A 183 -9.78 17.53 27.81
CA CYS A 183 -11.00 17.51 28.58
C CYS A 183 -10.75 16.90 29.97
N CYS A 184 -10.99 17.66 31.02
CA CYS A 184 -10.80 17.25 32.42
C CYS A 184 -12.12 17.30 33.18
N LEU A 185 -12.27 16.45 34.19
CA LEU A 185 -13.42 16.50 35.09
C LEU A 185 -13.44 17.84 35.82
N LYS A 186 -14.59 18.52 35.94
CA LYS A 186 -14.66 19.87 36.54
C LYS A 186 -14.15 19.97 37.98
N ASP A 187 -14.13 18.86 38.73
CA ASP A 187 -13.69 18.79 40.13
C ASP A 187 -12.45 17.91 40.34
N ASP A 188 -11.84 17.42 39.26
CA ASP A 188 -10.63 16.58 39.29
C ASP A 188 -9.77 16.83 38.05
N GLU A 189 -8.76 17.70 38.21
CA GLU A 189 -7.78 18.03 37.17
C GLU A 189 -6.81 16.87 36.87
N GLU A 190 -6.79 15.79 37.66
CA GLU A 190 -5.97 14.61 37.38
C GLU A 190 -6.69 13.65 36.42
N THR A 191 -8.02 13.65 36.39
CA THR A 191 -8.82 12.84 35.47
C THR A 191 -9.10 13.60 34.17
N CYS A 192 -8.14 13.55 33.24
CA CYS A 192 -8.24 14.16 31.92
C CYS A 192 -8.11 13.14 30.78
N PHE A 193 -8.62 13.52 29.61
CA PHE A 193 -8.34 12.84 28.34
C PHE A 193 -8.17 13.85 27.21
N ASP A 194 -7.37 13.48 26.22
CA ASP A 194 -7.11 14.31 25.05
C ASP A 194 -7.94 13.84 23.85
N LYS A 195 -8.57 14.80 23.16
CA LYS A 195 -9.12 14.62 21.82
C LYS A 195 -8.17 15.23 20.82
N TYR A 196 -7.78 14.48 19.81
CA TYR A 196 -6.82 14.90 18.81
C TYR A 196 -7.54 15.52 17.64
N LYS A 197 -7.05 16.65 17.14
CA LYS A 197 -7.61 17.28 15.94
C LYS A 197 -7.18 16.51 14.70
N ILE A 198 -8.16 16.02 13.96
CA ILE A 198 -7.98 15.18 12.78
C ILE A 198 -8.49 15.90 11.55
N LYS A 199 -7.69 15.91 10.49
CA LYS A 199 -8.07 16.35 9.14
C LYS A 199 -8.50 15.16 8.31
N VAL A 200 -9.71 15.23 7.76
CA VAL A 200 -10.24 14.29 6.77
C VAL A 200 -10.00 14.87 5.39
N LYS A 201 -9.35 14.11 4.52
CA LYS A 201 -9.09 14.47 3.13
C LYS A 201 -9.82 13.54 2.18
N ASP A 202 -10.28 14.10 1.07
CA ASP A 202 -10.84 13.33 -0.04
C ASP A 202 -9.75 12.64 -0.88
N SER A 203 -10.20 11.97 -1.95
CA SER A 203 -9.34 11.25 -2.88
C SER A 203 -8.35 12.14 -3.64
N PHE A 204 -8.62 13.45 -3.71
CA PHE A 204 -7.76 14.45 -4.35
C PHE A 204 -6.81 15.13 -3.36
N GLY A 205 -6.89 14.77 -2.06
CA GLY A 205 -6.09 15.38 -1.01
C GLY A 205 -6.66 16.69 -0.47
N ASN A 206 -7.87 17.10 -0.90
CA ASN A 206 -8.53 18.28 -0.37
C ASN A 206 -9.08 17.99 1.02
N GLU A 207 -8.92 18.92 1.95
CA GLU A 207 -9.55 18.82 3.27
C GLU A 207 -11.07 19.00 3.13
N VAL A 208 -11.82 18.02 3.62
CA VAL A 208 -13.30 18.02 3.58
C VAL A 208 -13.93 18.16 4.97
N ALA A 209 -13.20 17.79 6.02
CA ALA A 209 -13.60 17.98 7.41
C ALA A 209 -12.38 18.09 8.33
N ASN A 210 -12.57 18.75 9.47
CA ASN A 210 -11.65 18.71 10.59
C ASN A 210 -12.42 18.58 11.90
N GLU A 211 -12.03 17.66 12.76
CA GLU A 211 -12.77 17.36 14.00
C GLU A 211 -11.84 16.92 15.12
N TYR A 212 -12.22 17.20 16.36
CA TYR A 212 -11.51 16.70 17.55
C TYR A 212 -12.05 15.32 17.92
N MET A 213 -11.19 14.31 17.94
CA MET A 213 -11.58 12.92 18.15
C MET A 213 -10.83 12.29 19.31
N HIS A 214 -11.57 11.64 20.21
CA HIS A 214 -10.98 10.80 21.23
C HIS A 214 -10.60 9.45 20.62
N VAL A 215 -9.32 9.12 20.71
CA VAL A 215 -8.75 7.99 19.97
C VAL A 215 -9.03 6.64 20.65
N ASP A 216 -9.16 6.61 21.97
CA ASP A 216 -9.57 5.41 22.72
C ASP A 216 -11.09 5.16 22.66
N GLY A 217 -11.86 6.07 22.04
CA GLY A 217 -13.28 5.87 21.79
C GLY A 217 -13.54 4.84 20.69
N CYS A 218 -14.70 4.19 20.74
CA CYS A 218 -15.16 3.35 19.64
C CYS A 218 -15.22 4.14 18.32
N GLY A 219 -14.73 3.56 17.21
CA GLY A 219 -15.45 3.69 15.93
C GLY A 219 -14.69 4.06 14.67
N MET A 220 -13.50 4.67 14.71
CA MET A 220 -12.84 5.10 13.45
C MET A 220 -11.47 4.47 13.20
N PHE A 221 -10.57 4.46 14.18
CA PHE A 221 -9.22 3.89 14.02
C PHE A 221 -9.20 2.34 13.96
N ASP A 222 -10.36 1.71 14.19
CA ASP A 222 -10.60 0.30 13.91
C ASP A 222 -10.68 0.01 12.40
N HIS A 223 -11.09 1.02 11.62
CA HIS A 223 -11.39 0.92 10.20
C HIS A 223 -10.41 1.70 9.34
N VAL A 224 -9.14 1.78 9.75
CA VAL A 224 -8.09 2.44 8.98
C VAL A 224 -6.93 1.51 8.65
N GLU A 225 -6.19 1.89 7.62
CA GLU A 225 -4.87 1.34 7.31
C GLU A 225 -3.83 2.46 7.28
N PRO A 226 -2.74 2.35 8.04
CA PRO A 226 -1.71 3.37 8.04
C PRO A 226 -0.82 3.26 6.80
N ILE A 227 -0.55 4.39 6.18
CA ILE A 227 0.35 4.54 5.03
C ILE A 227 1.34 5.64 5.38
N ARG A 228 2.64 5.41 5.17
CA ARG A 228 3.63 6.46 5.39
C ARG A 228 3.34 7.65 4.46
N LYS A 229 3.46 8.87 4.98
CA LYS A 229 3.16 10.11 4.24
C LYS A 229 3.92 10.22 2.93
N ASP A 230 5.17 9.78 2.90
CA ASP A 230 6.06 9.85 1.73
C ASP A 230 5.61 8.97 0.55
N ILE A 231 4.85 7.91 0.79
CA ILE A 231 4.30 7.05 -0.26
C ILE A 231 2.81 7.33 -0.55
N ALA A 232 2.09 7.97 0.37
CA ALA A 232 0.66 8.21 0.25
C ALA A 232 0.29 8.98 -1.03
N ASP A 233 1.08 10.01 -1.37
CA ASP A 233 0.91 10.83 -2.57
C ASP A 233 1.00 10.02 -3.87
N SER A 234 1.65 8.85 -3.84
CA SER A 234 1.78 7.96 -5.00
C SER A 234 0.79 6.80 -5.00
N VAL A 235 0.27 6.38 -3.83
CA VAL A 235 -0.72 5.29 -3.72
C VAL A 235 -2.13 5.78 -4.02
N LEU A 236 -2.51 6.96 -3.55
CA LEU A 236 -3.87 7.48 -3.77
C LEU A 236 -4.21 7.72 -5.26
N PRO A 237 -3.30 8.24 -6.12
CA PRO A 237 -3.54 8.29 -7.57
C PRO A 237 -3.78 6.92 -8.22
N VAL A 238 -3.12 5.86 -7.75
CA VAL A 238 -3.36 4.49 -8.25
C VAL A 238 -4.80 4.08 -8.02
N LEU A 239 -5.30 4.23 -6.78
CA LEU A 239 -6.68 3.91 -6.44
C LEU A 239 -7.68 4.69 -7.28
N ARG A 240 -7.44 6.00 -7.46
CA ARG A 240 -8.28 6.87 -8.30
C ARG A 240 -8.38 6.38 -9.75
N LYS A 241 -7.28 5.94 -10.36
CA LYS A 241 -7.27 5.48 -11.76
C LYS A 241 -8.02 4.17 -11.97
N VAL A 242 -8.10 3.32 -10.96
CA VAL A 242 -8.67 1.97 -11.10
C VAL A 242 -10.10 1.87 -10.59
N ARG A 243 -10.57 2.80 -9.76
CA ARG A 243 -11.89 2.73 -9.12
C ARG A 243 -13.06 2.56 -10.09
N ASP A 244 -12.98 3.19 -11.27
CA ASP A 244 -14.03 3.19 -12.28
C ASP A 244 -13.87 2.04 -13.29
N GLN A 245 -12.85 1.19 -13.11
CA GLN A 245 -12.60 0.03 -13.96
C GLN A 245 -13.44 -1.16 -13.51
N GLN A 246 -13.93 -1.95 -14.46
CA GLN A 246 -14.73 -3.14 -14.19
C GLN A 246 -13.96 -4.13 -13.29
N GLY A 247 -14.60 -4.60 -12.21
CA GLY A 247 -13.97 -5.50 -11.22
C GLY A 247 -13.12 -4.80 -10.16
N PHE A 248 -12.98 -3.47 -10.25
CA PHE A 248 -12.18 -2.65 -9.32
C PHE A 248 -12.99 -1.63 -8.51
N TRP A 249 -14.31 -1.65 -8.66
CA TRP A 249 -15.24 -0.84 -7.87
C TRP A 249 -15.07 -1.17 -6.38
N GLY A 250 -14.73 -0.17 -5.56
CA GLY A 250 -14.53 -0.39 -4.12
C GLY A 250 -13.15 -0.83 -3.67
N HIS A 251 -12.15 -0.85 -4.55
CA HIS A 251 -10.78 -1.15 -4.14
C HIS A 251 -10.25 -0.12 -3.15
N THR A 252 -9.73 -0.63 -2.03
CA THR A 252 -9.06 0.15 -0.98
C THR A 252 -7.56 -0.12 -0.98
N VAL A 253 -6.82 0.58 -0.12
CA VAL A 253 -5.39 0.31 0.11
C VAL A 253 -5.17 -1.14 0.57
N GLY A 254 -6.11 -1.69 1.34
CA GLY A 254 -6.04 -3.07 1.82
C GLY A 254 -6.15 -4.08 0.69
N ASP A 255 -6.84 -3.72 -0.40
CA ASP A 255 -6.94 -4.51 -1.61
C ASP A 255 -5.72 -4.32 -2.53
N LEU A 256 -5.06 -3.16 -2.48
CA LEU A 256 -3.78 -2.94 -3.16
C LEU A 256 -2.61 -3.67 -2.51
N GLU A 257 -2.74 -4.23 -1.30
CA GLU A 257 -1.69 -4.96 -0.58
C GLU A 257 -0.31 -4.27 -0.65
N LEU A 258 0.07 -3.49 0.37
CA LEU A 258 1.41 -2.93 0.39
C LEU A 258 2.45 -4.01 0.74
N LEU A 259 3.61 -4.03 0.09
CA LEU A 259 4.78 -4.81 0.52
C LEU A 259 5.76 -3.85 1.20
N SER A 260 5.77 -3.90 2.55
CA SER A 260 6.56 -3.00 3.40
C SER A 260 8.03 -2.98 2.98
N PRO A 261 8.80 -1.91 3.24
CA PRO A 261 10.17 -1.81 2.75
C PRO A 261 11.06 -2.95 3.25
N HIS A 262 12.08 -3.27 2.46
CA HIS A 262 13.18 -4.13 2.91
C HIS A 262 14.24 -3.24 3.53
N GLN A 263 14.44 -3.40 4.84
CA GLN A 263 15.39 -2.59 5.59
C GLN A 263 16.61 -3.42 5.99
N THR A 264 17.74 -2.75 6.16
CA THR A 264 18.91 -3.31 6.84
C THR A 264 19.27 -2.44 8.01
N TRP A 265 19.71 -3.04 9.11
CA TRP A 265 19.93 -2.31 10.36
C TRP A 265 21.41 -2.18 10.66
N LYS A 266 21.87 -0.94 10.86
CA LYS A 266 23.19 -0.65 11.43
C LYS A 266 22.97 -0.04 12.81
N ARG A 267 23.27 -0.82 13.85
CA ARG A 267 23.03 -0.45 15.26
C ARG A 267 21.56 -0.12 15.55
N SER A 268 21.21 1.18 15.62
CA SER A 268 19.88 1.73 15.90
C SER A 268 19.14 2.21 14.67
N ASP A 269 19.83 2.37 13.54
CA ASP A 269 19.29 3.06 12.38
C ASP A 269 19.05 2.05 11.27
N SER A 270 17.97 2.23 10.53
CA SER A 270 17.64 1.40 9.38
C SER A 270 17.98 2.12 8.08
N ASP A 271 18.67 1.40 7.20
CA ASP A 271 18.89 1.78 5.81
C ASP A 271 17.84 1.05 4.95
N GLU A 272 17.00 1.80 4.26
CA GLU A 272 16.04 1.26 3.31
C GLU A 272 16.77 0.77 2.04
N VAL A 273 16.75 -0.54 1.79
CA VAL A 273 17.41 -1.17 0.63
C VAL A 273 16.42 -1.39 -0.52
N ARG A 274 15.13 -1.45 -0.20
CA ARG A 274 14.03 -1.38 -1.17
C ARG A 274 12.86 -0.63 -0.52
N PRO A 275 12.28 0.38 -1.20
CA PRO A 275 11.08 1.09 -0.75
C PRO A 275 9.83 0.22 -0.74
N THR A 276 8.77 0.70 -0.09
CA THR A 276 7.44 0.08 -0.16
C THR A 276 6.98 -0.11 -1.60
N LEU A 277 6.45 -1.30 -1.89
CA LEU A 277 5.77 -1.59 -3.16
C LEU A 277 4.27 -1.73 -2.90
N SER A 278 3.44 -1.51 -3.91
CA SER A 278 2.02 -1.85 -3.92
C SER A 278 1.77 -2.97 -4.91
N LYS A 279 0.83 -3.86 -4.62
CA LYS A 279 0.38 -4.85 -5.58
C LYS A 279 -0.35 -4.15 -6.71
N PHE A 280 -0.08 -4.61 -7.93
CA PHE A 280 -0.84 -4.19 -9.10
C PHE A 280 -2.29 -4.68 -8.96
N PRO A 281 -3.29 -3.87 -9.32
CA PRO A 281 -4.67 -4.20 -9.05
C PRO A 281 -5.08 -5.28 -10.05
N LEU A 282 -5.16 -6.51 -9.55
CA LEU A 282 -5.52 -7.71 -10.30
C LEU A 282 -6.63 -8.44 -9.54
N ASN A 283 -7.61 -8.95 -10.27
CA ASN A 283 -8.60 -9.86 -9.68
C ASN A 283 -8.00 -11.27 -9.51
N SER A 284 -8.78 -12.19 -8.95
CA SER A 284 -8.36 -13.60 -8.74
C SER A 284 -8.03 -14.36 -10.02
N GLU A 285 -8.50 -13.89 -11.18
CA GLU A 285 -8.22 -14.48 -12.49
C GLU A 285 -6.99 -13.85 -13.16
N GLY A 286 -6.37 -12.84 -12.53
CA GLY A 286 -5.24 -12.09 -13.10
C GLY A 286 -5.63 -11.03 -14.12
N LEU A 287 -6.93 -10.70 -14.25
CA LEU A 287 -7.37 -9.57 -15.05
C LEU A 287 -7.16 -8.27 -14.27
N GLY A 288 -6.66 -7.26 -14.97
CA GLY A 288 -6.39 -5.94 -14.42
C GLY A 288 -7.13 -4.82 -15.16
N PRO A 289 -6.94 -3.56 -14.73
CA PRO A 289 -7.56 -2.40 -15.37
C PRO A 289 -7.09 -2.21 -16.81
N PHE A 290 -7.85 -1.45 -17.61
CA PHE A 290 -7.50 -1.07 -18.98
C PHE A 290 -7.15 -2.26 -19.88
N ASN A 291 -7.94 -3.34 -19.79
CA ASN A 291 -7.77 -4.55 -20.59
C ASN A 291 -6.35 -5.16 -20.44
N THR A 292 -5.96 -5.43 -19.19
CA THR A 292 -4.70 -6.11 -18.87
C THR A 292 -4.94 -7.52 -18.34
N TYR A 293 -3.95 -8.38 -18.53
CA TYR A 293 -3.94 -9.73 -17.98
C TYR A 293 -2.53 -10.12 -17.54
N HIS A 294 -2.35 -10.46 -16.27
CA HIS A 294 -1.09 -10.96 -15.76
C HIS A 294 -0.94 -12.45 -16.13
N TYR A 295 -0.13 -12.72 -17.16
CA TYR A 295 0.05 -14.07 -17.68
C TYR A 295 1.16 -14.77 -16.88
N LYS A 296 0.79 -15.60 -15.92
CA LYS A 296 1.70 -16.62 -15.38
C LYS A 296 0.97 -17.95 -15.22
N PRO A 297 1.31 -18.98 -16.02
CA PRO A 297 0.78 -20.33 -15.83
C PRO A 297 1.13 -20.89 -14.44
N ASP A 298 2.28 -20.43 -13.93
CA ASP A 298 2.90 -20.91 -12.71
C ASP A 298 2.43 -20.14 -11.47
N ASP A 299 2.10 -18.85 -11.56
CA ASP A 299 1.73 -18.02 -10.40
C ASP A 299 0.26 -17.58 -10.48
N LYS A 300 -0.64 -18.52 -10.15
CA LYS A 300 -2.09 -18.30 -10.11
C LYS A 300 -2.53 -17.25 -9.09
N LEU A 301 -1.66 -16.87 -8.15
CA LEU A 301 -1.97 -15.91 -7.08
C LEU A 301 -1.44 -14.51 -7.40
N ASN A 302 -0.80 -14.32 -8.56
CA ASN A 302 -0.17 -13.05 -8.94
C ASN A 302 0.77 -12.53 -7.85
N SER A 303 1.47 -13.45 -7.18
CA SER A 303 2.24 -13.16 -5.97
C SER A 303 3.40 -12.20 -6.23
N ASP A 304 3.87 -12.08 -7.48
CA ASP A 304 4.99 -11.22 -7.87
C ASP A 304 4.58 -9.93 -8.63
N ALA A 305 3.30 -9.59 -8.61
CA ALA A 305 2.75 -8.40 -9.24
C ALA A 305 2.90 -7.14 -8.34
N TYR A 306 4.10 -6.85 -7.83
CA TYR A 306 4.37 -5.68 -7.00
C TYR A 306 5.17 -4.62 -7.77
N LEU A 307 4.84 -3.35 -7.60
CA LEU A 307 5.50 -2.21 -8.23
C LEU A 307 5.64 -1.05 -7.26
N LEU A 308 6.52 -0.10 -7.58
CA LEU A 308 6.47 1.18 -6.88
C LEU A 308 5.14 1.87 -7.21
N PRO A 309 4.47 2.51 -6.24
CA PRO A 309 3.20 3.18 -6.51
C PRO A 309 3.28 4.19 -7.67
N ALA A 310 4.35 4.98 -7.75
CA ALA A 310 4.58 5.91 -8.87
C ALA A 310 4.78 5.20 -10.22
N THR A 311 5.48 4.06 -10.23
CA THR A 311 5.67 3.22 -11.42
C THR A 311 4.33 2.62 -11.88
N GLN A 312 3.55 2.09 -10.95
CA GLN A 312 2.22 1.54 -11.20
C GLN A 312 1.29 2.60 -11.78
N CYS A 313 1.27 3.79 -11.18
CA CYS A 313 0.43 4.88 -11.65
C CYS A 313 0.83 5.39 -13.05
N ALA A 314 2.13 5.58 -13.33
CA ALA A 314 2.57 5.95 -14.68
C ALA A 314 2.26 4.85 -15.71
N PHE A 315 2.38 3.58 -15.32
CA PHE A 315 1.97 2.46 -16.17
C PHE A 315 0.46 2.47 -16.44
N LEU A 316 -0.38 2.71 -15.44
CA LEU A 316 -1.83 2.86 -15.60
C LEU A 316 -2.18 4.00 -16.57
N SER A 317 -1.47 5.12 -16.53
CA SER A 317 -1.65 6.21 -17.50
C SER A 317 -1.27 5.82 -18.93
N ALA A 318 -0.20 5.03 -19.11
CA ALA A 318 0.16 4.50 -20.41
C ALA A 318 -0.89 3.50 -20.94
N LEU A 319 -1.43 2.65 -20.05
CA LEU A 319 -2.50 1.71 -20.37
C LEU A 319 -3.79 2.43 -20.76
N GLU A 320 -4.19 3.43 -19.97
CA GLU A 320 -5.36 4.27 -20.22
C GLU A 320 -5.26 4.95 -21.61
N GLU A 321 -4.11 5.56 -21.91
CA GLU A 321 -3.87 6.20 -23.20
C GLU A 321 -3.89 5.20 -24.36
N PHE A 322 -3.30 4.02 -24.18
CA PHE A 322 -3.31 2.98 -25.20
C PHE A 322 -4.73 2.47 -25.44
N ASN A 323 -5.49 2.21 -24.37
CA ASN A 323 -6.83 1.63 -24.41
C ASN A 323 -7.86 2.56 -25.09
N LYS A 324 -7.61 3.87 -25.18
CA LYS A 324 -8.43 4.78 -26.01
C LYS A 324 -8.45 4.42 -27.50
N ASN A 325 -7.47 3.64 -27.96
CA ASN A 325 -7.38 3.18 -29.34
C ASN A 325 -7.89 1.74 -29.52
N CYS A 326 -8.63 1.23 -28.53
CA CYS A 326 -9.14 -0.14 -28.49
C CYS A 326 -10.66 -0.12 -28.55
N ASP A 327 -11.21 -0.67 -29.63
CA ASP A 327 -12.64 -0.87 -29.87
C ASP A 327 -12.90 -2.32 -30.32
N GLU A 328 -14.17 -2.70 -30.44
CA GLU A 328 -14.59 -4.04 -30.90
C GLU A 328 -14.02 -4.37 -32.29
N ASP A 329 -13.79 -3.35 -33.13
CA ASP A 329 -13.19 -3.46 -34.46
C ASP A 329 -11.65 -3.65 -34.42
N ASN A 330 -11.01 -3.52 -33.25
CA ASN A 330 -9.58 -3.75 -33.02
C ASN A 330 -9.31 -4.91 -32.05
N PRO A 331 -9.60 -6.17 -32.47
CA PRO A 331 -9.26 -7.34 -31.67
C PRO A 331 -7.76 -7.41 -31.34
N GLY A 332 -7.39 -7.74 -30.11
CA GLY A 332 -5.99 -7.94 -29.69
C GLY A 332 -5.34 -6.79 -28.91
N CYS A 333 -6.15 -5.95 -28.26
CA CYS A 333 -5.71 -4.89 -27.35
C CYS A 333 -5.37 -5.34 -25.92
N LEU A 334 -5.52 -6.64 -25.60
CA LEU A 334 -5.18 -7.15 -24.28
C LEU A 334 -3.68 -7.00 -24.02
N VAL A 335 -3.32 -6.23 -23.00
CA VAL A 335 -1.94 -6.05 -22.58
C VAL A 335 -1.57 -7.17 -21.61
N GLN A 336 -0.77 -8.13 -22.08
CA GLN A 336 -0.37 -9.27 -21.27
C GLN A 336 0.87 -8.91 -20.44
N ILE A 337 0.71 -8.82 -19.13
CA ILE A 337 1.78 -8.42 -18.21
C ILE A 337 2.50 -9.65 -17.65
N GLY A 338 3.83 -9.60 -17.70
CA GLY A 338 4.73 -10.59 -17.13
C GLY A 338 5.32 -10.10 -15.81
N ASN A 339 6.65 -10.14 -15.69
CA ASN A 339 7.30 -9.83 -14.42
C ASN A 339 7.16 -8.36 -14.03
N MET A 340 6.83 -8.12 -12.76
CA MET A 340 6.81 -6.79 -12.14
C MET A 340 7.83 -6.69 -11.00
N TYR A 341 7.84 -7.67 -10.10
CA TYR A 341 8.79 -7.73 -8.99
C TYR A 341 9.45 -9.09 -8.88
N HIS A 342 10.79 -9.13 -8.75
CA HIS A 342 11.51 -10.36 -8.37
C HIS A 342 12.53 -10.06 -7.27
N HIS A 343 12.52 -10.85 -6.19
CA HIS A 343 13.49 -10.66 -5.11
C HIS A 343 14.93 -10.85 -5.64
N LYS A 344 15.89 -9.98 -5.27
CA LYS A 344 17.29 -10.06 -5.75
C LYS A 344 17.92 -11.45 -5.56
N ASN A 345 17.67 -12.08 -4.42
CA ASN A 345 18.14 -13.43 -4.06
C ASN A 345 17.54 -14.57 -4.91
N TRP A 346 16.53 -14.32 -5.76
CA TRP A 346 16.03 -15.33 -6.69
C TRP A 346 16.95 -15.53 -7.90
N ASN A 347 17.97 -14.67 -8.07
CA ASN A 347 18.97 -14.74 -9.15
C ASN A 347 18.40 -14.78 -10.57
N VAL A 348 17.17 -14.27 -10.75
CA VAL A 348 16.47 -14.20 -12.05
C VAL A 348 15.81 -12.83 -12.18
N HIS A 349 16.12 -12.13 -13.28
CA HIS A 349 15.56 -10.82 -13.66
C HIS A 349 15.72 -9.74 -12.55
N VAL A 350 16.96 -9.50 -12.14
CA VAL A 350 17.34 -8.61 -11.01
C VAL A 350 16.82 -7.17 -11.17
N SER A 351 16.61 -6.69 -12.40
CA SER A 351 16.05 -5.35 -12.66
C SER A 351 14.67 -5.13 -12.02
N HIS A 352 13.89 -6.19 -11.83
CA HIS A 352 12.56 -6.12 -11.21
C HIS A 352 12.58 -6.01 -9.68
N TRP A 353 13.74 -6.18 -9.01
CA TRP A 353 13.84 -6.06 -7.55
C TRP A 353 13.30 -4.74 -7.00
N THR A 354 13.54 -3.67 -7.76
CA THR A 354 13.20 -2.32 -7.35
C THR A 354 11.72 -1.99 -7.51
N GLY A 355 10.95 -2.83 -8.21
CA GLY A 355 9.56 -2.54 -8.58
C GLY A 355 9.41 -1.38 -9.58
N MET A 356 10.50 -0.95 -10.23
CA MET A 356 10.47 0.09 -11.27
C MET A 356 10.16 -0.44 -12.67
N CYS A 357 10.37 -1.74 -12.90
CA CYS A 357 10.41 -2.33 -14.24
C CYS A 357 9.34 -3.39 -14.44
N ILE A 358 8.80 -3.44 -15.65
CA ILE A 358 7.69 -4.31 -16.03
C ILE A 358 8.05 -4.98 -17.35
N ASP A 359 7.74 -6.27 -17.46
CA ASP A 359 7.76 -7.00 -18.73
C ASP A 359 6.33 -7.15 -19.25
N VAL A 360 6.11 -6.91 -20.54
CA VAL A 360 4.81 -7.09 -21.21
C VAL A 360 5.02 -7.85 -22.51
N ARG A 361 4.12 -8.76 -22.90
CA ARG A 361 4.21 -9.40 -24.22
C ARG A 361 4.04 -8.35 -25.33
N PRO A 362 4.66 -8.56 -26.50
CA PRO A 362 4.27 -7.77 -27.66
C PRO A 362 2.77 -7.91 -27.96
N LEU A 363 2.21 -6.93 -28.67
CA LEU A 363 0.76 -6.87 -28.90
C LEU A 363 0.36 -7.76 -30.07
N ARG A 364 -0.88 -8.27 -30.00
CA ARG A 364 -1.40 -9.25 -30.95
C ARG A 364 -2.24 -8.62 -32.06
N THR A 365 -2.41 -9.35 -33.16
CA THR A 365 -3.37 -9.05 -34.23
C THR A 365 -4.73 -9.72 -34.01
N ASP A 366 -4.79 -10.76 -33.17
CA ASP A 366 -5.93 -11.65 -32.95
C ASP A 366 -6.50 -11.54 -31.51
N VAL A 367 -7.76 -11.97 -31.31
CA VAL A 367 -8.30 -12.33 -29.99
C VAL A 367 -8.00 -13.81 -29.76
N VAL A 368 -7.48 -14.18 -28.59
CA VAL A 368 -7.25 -15.59 -28.26
C VAL A 368 -7.88 -15.88 -26.90
N GLY A 369 -8.60 -16.99 -26.76
CA GLY A 369 -9.14 -17.41 -25.46
C GLY A 369 -8.07 -17.96 -24.50
N ASP A 370 -6.91 -18.38 -25.03
CA ASP A 370 -5.78 -18.91 -24.28
C ASP A 370 -4.49 -18.11 -24.56
N TYR A 371 -4.05 -17.42 -23.51
CA TYR A 371 -2.93 -16.48 -23.50
C TYR A 371 -1.61 -17.10 -23.00
N SER A 372 -1.57 -18.42 -22.78
CA SER A 372 -0.41 -19.13 -22.24
C SER A 372 0.75 -19.28 -23.25
N ASN A 373 0.47 -19.20 -24.55
CA ASN A 373 1.46 -19.37 -25.61
C ASN A 373 2.34 -18.13 -25.82
N GLY A 374 3.66 -18.33 -25.87
CA GLY A 374 4.63 -17.25 -26.03
C GLY A 374 4.53 -16.53 -27.38
N LEU A 375 4.23 -15.23 -27.37
CA LEU A 375 4.30 -14.36 -28.54
C LEU A 375 5.69 -13.76 -28.71
N THR A 376 6.23 -13.76 -29.92
CA THR A 376 7.47 -13.06 -30.28
C THR A 376 7.21 -12.04 -31.40
N TYR A 377 8.10 -11.09 -31.63
CA TYR A 377 7.94 -10.15 -32.77
C TYR A 377 8.04 -10.82 -34.15
N ARG A 378 8.42 -12.10 -34.20
CA ARG A 378 8.49 -12.91 -35.41
C ARG A 378 7.21 -13.71 -35.65
N SER A 379 6.33 -13.79 -34.64
CA SER A 379 5.08 -14.54 -34.72
C SER A 379 4.13 -13.92 -35.72
N ARG A 380 3.35 -14.74 -36.45
CA ARG A 380 2.34 -14.23 -37.40
C ARG A 380 1.26 -13.37 -36.73
N ALA A 381 0.93 -13.72 -35.48
CA ALA A 381 -0.06 -13.00 -34.67
C ALA A 381 0.49 -11.70 -34.05
N TYR A 382 1.73 -11.29 -34.33
CA TYR A 382 2.33 -10.08 -33.78
C TYR A 382 1.90 -8.82 -34.55
N SER A 383 1.40 -7.82 -33.82
CA SER A 383 1.11 -6.50 -34.37
C SER A 383 2.22 -5.51 -34.03
N ARG A 384 3.08 -5.22 -35.01
CA ARG A 384 4.11 -4.18 -34.90
C ARG A 384 3.53 -2.80 -34.68
N GLU A 385 2.46 -2.48 -35.38
CA GLU A 385 1.81 -1.18 -35.29
C GLU A 385 1.26 -0.94 -33.88
N ARG A 386 0.48 -1.88 -33.34
CA ARG A 386 -0.07 -1.77 -31.98
C ARG A 386 1.03 -1.74 -30.94
N THR A 387 2.05 -2.56 -31.10
CA THR A 387 3.22 -2.55 -30.23
C THR A 387 3.94 -1.20 -30.26
N THR A 388 4.04 -0.56 -31.44
CA THR A 388 4.61 0.79 -31.56
C THR A 388 3.73 1.83 -30.85
N LYS A 389 2.40 1.76 -31.02
CA LYS A 389 1.45 2.66 -30.32
C LYS A 389 1.57 2.51 -28.80
N PHE A 390 1.61 1.28 -28.30
CA PHE A 390 1.79 1.00 -26.87
C PHE A 390 3.14 1.51 -26.34
N ILE A 391 4.25 1.24 -27.03
CA ILE A 391 5.57 1.76 -26.65
C ILE A 391 5.58 3.31 -26.61
N ASN A 392 4.88 3.97 -27.54
CA ASN A 392 4.75 5.41 -27.52
C ASN A 392 3.95 5.92 -26.30
N ALA A 393 2.89 5.20 -25.90
CA ALA A 393 2.15 5.51 -24.67
C ALA A 393 3.05 5.35 -23.44
N LEU A 394 3.88 4.29 -23.39
CA LEU A 394 4.89 4.12 -22.33
C LEU A 394 5.88 5.30 -22.29
N PHE A 395 6.42 5.72 -23.43
CA PHE A 395 7.35 6.85 -23.50
C PHE A 395 6.70 8.19 -23.11
N LYS A 396 5.40 8.36 -23.39
CA LYS A 396 4.61 9.54 -22.98
C LYS A 396 4.43 9.58 -21.47
N ALA A 397 4.21 8.43 -20.83
CA ALA A 397 4.18 8.29 -19.37
C ALA A 397 5.57 8.32 -18.70
N GLY A 398 6.65 8.45 -19.47
CA GLY A 398 8.00 8.63 -18.94
C GLY A 398 8.83 7.34 -18.80
N ALA A 399 8.48 6.26 -19.50
CA ALA A 399 9.27 5.04 -19.50
C ALA A 399 10.69 5.29 -20.05
N ASP A 400 11.71 4.87 -19.30
CA ASP A 400 13.11 4.91 -19.68
C ASP A 400 13.96 4.01 -18.74
N PRO A 401 14.61 2.94 -19.24
CA PRO A 401 14.65 2.52 -20.64
C PRO A 401 13.40 1.77 -21.10
N VAL A 402 13.28 1.59 -22.42
CA VAL A 402 12.41 0.58 -23.06
C VAL A 402 13.31 -0.33 -23.91
N ILE A 403 13.23 -1.64 -23.73
CA ILE A 403 14.04 -2.67 -24.39
C ILE A 403 13.12 -3.64 -25.13
N PHE A 404 13.33 -3.79 -26.44
CA PHE A 404 12.61 -4.75 -27.27
C PHE A 404 13.35 -5.00 -28.59
N ASN A 405 13.48 -6.25 -29.02
CA ASN A 405 14.39 -6.62 -30.10
C ASN A 405 13.85 -6.42 -31.52
N ASP A 406 12.57 -6.06 -31.70
CA ASP A 406 12.07 -5.74 -33.04
C ASP A 406 12.72 -4.45 -33.56
N ARG A 407 13.67 -4.63 -34.49
CA ARG A 407 14.42 -3.54 -35.10
C ARG A 407 13.57 -2.60 -35.95
N LYS A 408 12.36 -3.01 -36.33
CA LYS A 408 11.44 -2.26 -37.20
C LYS A 408 10.45 -1.40 -36.41
N ILE A 409 10.48 -1.41 -35.09
CA ILE A 409 9.67 -0.48 -34.26
C ILE A 409 10.05 0.96 -34.58
N LYS A 410 9.05 1.77 -34.89
CA LYS A 410 9.18 3.20 -35.21
C LYS A 410 8.59 4.03 -34.07
N ALA A 411 9.17 3.91 -32.88
CA ALA A 411 8.72 4.63 -31.70
C ALA A 411 9.23 6.09 -31.68
N SER A 412 8.59 6.93 -30.87
CA SER A 412 8.92 8.35 -30.68
C SER A 412 10.28 8.57 -30.03
N LYS A 413 10.78 7.59 -29.29
CA LYS A 413 12.11 7.57 -28.67
C LYS A 413 12.84 6.27 -28.98
N ARG A 414 14.15 6.25 -28.73
CA ARG A 414 15.01 5.08 -28.98
C ARG A 414 14.60 3.90 -28.09
N VAL A 415 14.25 2.79 -28.73
CA VAL A 415 14.10 1.48 -28.09
C VAL A 415 15.45 0.77 -28.07
N LEU A 416 15.86 0.30 -26.90
CA LEU A 416 17.08 -0.48 -26.71
C LEU A 416 16.87 -1.93 -27.13
N ARG A 417 17.98 -2.65 -27.35
CA ARG A 417 17.98 -4.04 -27.80
C ARG A 417 19.00 -4.80 -26.98
N ASP A 418 18.70 -6.04 -26.64
CA ASP A 418 19.69 -6.94 -26.07
C ASP A 418 20.34 -7.78 -27.18
N SER A 419 21.56 -8.25 -26.93
CA SER A 419 22.31 -9.05 -27.89
C SER A 419 22.00 -10.54 -27.84
N LYS A 420 21.23 -11.00 -26.84
CA LYS A 420 21.01 -12.41 -26.51
C LYS A 420 19.63 -12.92 -26.94
N GLY A 421 18.81 -12.08 -27.57
CA GLY A 421 17.45 -12.45 -28.00
C GLY A 421 16.45 -12.57 -26.84
N ILE A 422 16.81 -12.09 -25.64
CA ILE A 422 15.99 -12.26 -24.42
C ILE A 422 14.66 -11.51 -24.58
N HIS A 423 14.70 -10.28 -25.12
CA HIS A 423 13.54 -9.42 -25.35
C HIS A 423 12.92 -9.61 -26.75
N ASP A 424 13.00 -10.83 -27.30
CA ASP A 424 12.29 -11.19 -28.54
C ASP A 424 10.78 -11.39 -28.29
N ASN A 425 10.43 -11.78 -27.06
CA ASN A 425 9.11 -12.24 -26.67
C ASN A 425 8.44 -11.36 -25.59
N HIS A 426 9.08 -10.29 -25.17
CA HIS A 426 8.54 -9.31 -24.24
C HIS A 426 9.23 -7.96 -24.42
N ILE A 427 8.53 -6.90 -24.04
CA ILE A 427 9.00 -5.52 -23.95
C ILE A 427 9.34 -5.31 -22.47
N HIS A 428 10.59 -4.99 -22.17
CA HIS A 428 11.02 -4.62 -20.83
C HIS A 428 11.09 -3.09 -20.74
N PHE A 429 10.45 -2.50 -19.75
CA PHE A 429 10.50 -1.05 -19.56
C PHE A 429 10.50 -0.68 -18.08
N CYS A 430 11.08 0.47 -17.76
CA CYS A 430 11.13 0.97 -16.39
C CYS A 430 10.62 2.41 -16.30
N PHE A 431 10.03 2.76 -15.16
CA PHE A 431 9.70 4.13 -14.81
C PHE A 431 10.53 4.58 -13.63
N LYS A 432 11.27 5.68 -13.79
CA LYS A 432 12.05 6.31 -12.71
C LYS A 432 11.10 7.19 -11.86
N PRO A 433 10.79 6.84 -10.59
CA PRO A 433 9.78 7.54 -9.79
C PRO A 433 10.05 9.04 -9.62
N ASN A 434 11.32 9.42 -9.56
CA ASN A 434 11.73 10.81 -9.36
C ASN A 434 11.73 11.63 -10.65
N SER A 435 11.44 11.03 -11.81
CA SER A 435 11.32 11.75 -13.07
C SER A 435 10.10 12.67 -13.05
N LYS A 436 10.27 13.93 -13.46
CA LYS A 436 9.18 14.89 -13.61
C LYS A 436 8.04 14.34 -14.49
N ILE A 437 8.38 13.62 -15.56
CA ILE A 437 7.38 13.05 -16.49
C ILE A 437 6.58 11.95 -15.81
N VAL A 438 7.21 11.11 -14.98
CA VAL A 438 6.53 10.04 -14.25
C VAL A 438 5.57 10.62 -13.21
N LYS A 439 6.01 11.66 -12.48
CA LYS A 439 5.13 12.38 -11.55
C LYS A 439 3.94 13.03 -12.26
N GLN A 440 4.19 13.73 -13.37
CA GLN A 440 3.14 14.34 -14.18
C GLN A 440 2.18 13.34 -14.83
N ALA A 441 2.63 12.11 -15.12
CA ALA A 441 1.75 11.06 -15.61
C ALA A 441 0.78 10.58 -14.52
N CYS A 442 1.07 10.88 -13.26
CA CYS A 442 0.27 10.47 -12.10
C CYS A 442 -0.68 11.52 -11.56
N ASP A 443 -0.40 12.78 -11.86
CA ASP A 443 -1.29 13.92 -11.61
C ASP A 443 -2.41 13.97 -12.67
#